data_AF-A0A849Z537-F1
#
_entry.id   AF-A0A849Z537-F1
#
_cell.length_a   1.000
_cell.length_b   1.000
_cell.length_c   1.000
_cell.angle_alpha   90.00
_cell.angle_beta   90.00
_cell.angle_gamma   90.00
#
_symmetry.space_group_name_H-M   'P 1'
#
loop_
_entity.id
_entity.type
_entity.pdbx_description
1 polymer ?
#
loop_
_entity_poly.entity_id
_entity_poly.type
_entity_poly.pdbx_seq_one_letter_code
_entity_poly.pdbx_strand_id
1 'polypeptide(L)'
;MLLLRRLLLLAITSLFAAACGGSAAPALTPSSEPSTATAEDEGVIAAKLMPPQGDWKVNEVEVKNAKMLSRDGDAPLVLRFERSKPKMGETTVEGADEPIEVTVVYSDKKTREKGQLVYKIAPAPDAKPGESISVTVGQ
;
A
#
# COMPACT_ATOMS: atom_id res chain seq x y z
N MET A 1 63.68 -2.85 34.76
CA MET A 1 63.25 -1.59 34.13
C MET A 1 63.03 -1.85 32.65
N LEU A 2 61.78 -1.70 32.18
CA LEU A 2 61.34 -1.47 30.77
C LEU A 2 61.76 -2.56 29.72
N LEU A 3 60.97 -3.01 28.75
CA LEU A 3 59.90 -2.40 27.97
C LEU A 3 59.12 -3.51 27.22
N LEU A 4 57.79 -3.35 27.18
CA LEU A 4 56.84 -3.70 26.12
C LEU A 4 57.45 -4.16 24.77
N ARG A 5 56.89 -5.22 24.16
CA ARG A 5 56.52 -5.21 22.74
C ARG A 5 55.47 -6.27 22.37
N ARG A 6 54.39 -5.76 21.77
CA ARG A 6 53.19 -6.42 21.25
C ARG A 6 53.47 -7.12 19.92
N LEU A 7 52.82 -8.25 19.65
CA LEU A 7 52.38 -8.71 18.32
C LEU A 7 51.09 -9.52 18.56
N LEU A 8 49.89 -8.92 18.48
CA LEU A 8 49.11 -8.67 17.25
C LEU A 8 48.99 -9.93 16.37
N LEU A 9 48.10 -10.85 16.75
CA LEU A 9 47.66 -11.93 15.86
C LEU A 9 46.65 -11.37 14.86
N LEU A 10 47.06 -11.38 13.59
CA LEU A 10 46.18 -11.33 12.43
C LEU A 10 45.28 -12.57 12.42
N ALA A 11 43.97 -12.35 12.29
CA ALA A 11 43.06 -13.33 11.71
C ALA A 11 42.28 -12.63 10.59
N ILE A 12 42.86 -12.68 9.39
CA ILE A 12 42.17 -12.40 8.13
C ILE A 12 41.61 -13.74 7.67
N THR A 13 40.29 -13.93 7.71
CA THR A 13 39.63 -14.90 6.86
C THR A 13 38.26 -14.41 6.41
N SER A 14 38.06 -14.57 5.10
CA SER A 14 36.80 -14.67 4.36
C SER A 14 35.95 -13.41 4.19
N LEU A 15 36.17 -12.79 3.03
CA LEU A 15 35.09 -12.34 2.15
C LEU A 15 33.91 -13.32 2.18
N PHE A 16 32.73 -12.85 2.55
CA PHE A 16 31.53 -13.25 1.84
C PHE A 16 30.65 -12.02 1.68
N ALA A 17 30.55 -11.60 0.42
CA ALA A 17 29.61 -10.61 -0.04
C ALA A 17 28.20 -11.09 0.29
N ALA A 18 27.58 -10.45 1.28
CA ALA A 18 26.15 -10.30 1.33
C ALA A 18 25.86 -8.80 1.33
N ALA A 19 26.30 -8.13 0.25
CA ALA A 19 25.52 -7.02 -0.27
C ALA A 19 24.19 -7.64 -0.70
N CYS A 20 23.29 -7.82 0.26
CA CYS A 20 21.86 -7.87 -0.03
C CYS A 20 21.58 -6.53 -0.68
N GLY A 21 21.67 -6.50 -2.01
CA GLY A 21 20.91 -5.61 -2.84
C GLY A 21 19.43 -5.95 -2.66
N GLY A 22 18.92 -5.69 -1.45
CA GLY A 22 17.57 -5.19 -1.36
C GLY A 22 17.64 -3.92 -2.16
N SER A 23 17.14 -3.97 -3.39
CA SER A 23 16.66 -2.77 -4.05
C SER A 23 15.57 -2.25 -3.11
N ALA A 24 16.00 -1.50 -2.09
CA ALA A 24 15.12 -0.65 -1.34
C ALA A 24 14.61 0.29 -2.41
N ALA A 25 13.38 0.03 -2.88
CA ALA A 25 12.63 1.03 -3.61
C ALA A 25 12.86 2.34 -2.83
N PRO A 26 13.28 3.42 -3.49
CA PRO A 26 13.70 4.65 -2.81
C PRO A 26 12.64 4.97 -1.78
N ALA A 27 13.04 5.21 -0.52
CA ALA A 27 12.09 5.42 0.57
C ALA A 27 11.13 6.54 0.16
N LEU A 28 9.93 6.14 -0.26
CA LEU A 28 8.96 7.03 -0.83
C LEU A 28 8.53 7.95 0.29
N THR A 29 8.72 9.26 0.10
CA THR A 29 8.29 10.19 1.13
C THR A 29 6.77 10.11 1.22
N PRO A 30 6.20 9.78 2.39
CA PRO A 30 4.76 9.58 2.53
C PRO A 30 4.02 10.88 2.16
N SER A 31 2.78 10.74 1.68
CA SER A 31 1.95 11.90 1.34
C SER A 31 1.82 12.87 2.52
N SER A 32 1.67 14.15 2.21
CA SER A 32 1.32 15.16 3.21
C SER A 32 -0.16 15.13 3.60
N GLU A 33 -1.03 14.54 2.76
CA GLU A 33 -2.46 14.36 3.05
C GLU A 33 -2.77 12.87 3.30
N PRO A 34 -3.63 12.53 4.28
CA PRO A 34 -4.02 11.14 4.51
C PRO A 34 -4.93 10.63 3.37
N SER A 35 -4.81 9.34 3.08
CA SER A 35 -5.83 8.64 2.26
C SER A 35 -7.10 8.48 3.08
N THR A 36 -8.25 8.64 2.46
CA THR A 36 -9.56 8.54 3.12
C THR A 36 -10.47 7.58 2.40
N ALA A 37 -11.40 6.98 3.13
CA ALA A 37 -12.51 6.22 2.58
C ALA A 37 -13.79 6.50 3.37
N THR A 38 -14.92 6.43 2.70
CA THR A 38 -16.25 6.68 3.28
C THR A 38 -17.26 5.73 2.65
N ALA A 39 -18.19 5.22 3.46
CA ALA A 39 -19.37 4.55 2.94
C ALA A 39 -20.30 5.59 2.33
N GLU A 40 -20.67 5.44 1.07
CA GLU A 40 -21.59 6.37 0.39
C GLU A 40 -23.03 5.88 0.49
N ASP A 41 -23.28 4.66 0.02
CA ASP A 41 -24.59 4.01 -0.02
C ASP A 41 -24.45 2.56 0.50
N GLU A 42 -25.57 1.83 0.59
CA GLU A 42 -25.56 0.43 1.05
C GLU A 42 -24.62 -0.46 0.22
N GLY A 43 -23.45 -0.75 0.79
CA GLY A 43 -22.43 -1.58 0.17
C GLY A 43 -21.54 -0.84 -0.84
N VAL A 44 -21.66 0.49 -0.99
CA VAL A 44 -20.80 1.31 -1.86
C VAL A 44 -19.79 2.10 -1.02
N ILE A 45 -18.52 1.96 -1.34
CA ILE A 45 -17.41 2.66 -0.69
C ILE A 45 -16.74 3.60 -1.68
N ALA A 46 -16.56 4.86 -1.30
CA ALA A 46 -15.69 5.79 -2.00
C ALA A 46 -14.36 5.93 -1.27
N ALA A 47 -13.25 5.94 -2.00
CA ALA A 47 -11.92 6.16 -1.46
C ALA A 47 -11.18 7.23 -2.25
N LYS A 48 -10.52 8.13 -1.52
CA LYS A 48 -9.54 9.07 -2.03
C LYS A 48 -8.17 8.60 -1.58
N LEU A 49 -7.42 8.00 -2.50
CA LEU A 49 -6.10 7.44 -2.23
C LEU A 49 -5.02 8.45 -2.56
N MET A 50 -4.20 8.73 -1.55
CA MET A 50 -3.13 9.69 -1.64
C MET A 50 -1.80 8.99 -1.98
N PRO A 51 -1.07 9.49 -2.97
CA PRO A 51 0.24 9.01 -3.41
C PRO A 51 1.33 9.38 -2.42
N PRO A 52 2.57 8.89 -2.60
CA PRO A 52 3.74 9.53 -2.00
C PRO A 52 3.91 10.98 -2.47
N GLN A 53 4.70 11.77 -1.75
CA GLN A 53 5.10 13.11 -2.21
C GLN A 53 5.81 13.03 -3.56
N GLY A 54 5.40 13.91 -4.48
CA GLY A 54 5.92 13.97 -5.84
C GLY A 54 4.81 14.26 -6.84
N ASP A 55 5.19 14.36 -8.11
CA ASP A 55 4.24 14.48 -9.21
C ASP A 55 4.21 13.14 -9.93
N TRP A 56 3.06 12.47 -9.91
CA TRP A 56 2.96 11.05 -10.22
C TRP A 56 1.85 10.82 -11.24
N LYS A 57 1.93 9.65 -11.87
CA LYS A 57 0.95 9.15 -12.82
C LYS A 57 0.58 7.73 -12.41
N VAL A 58 -0.70 7.43 -12.34
CA VAL A 58 -1.19 6.06 -12.13
C VAL A 58 -1.06 5.29 -13.43
N ASN A 59 -0.38 4.15 -13.36
CA ASN A 59 -0.21 3.24 -14.49
C ASN A 59 -1.24 2.12 -14.43
N GLU A 60 -1.42 1.51 -13.26
CA GLU A 60 -2.28 0.35 -13.07
C GLU A 60 -2.96 0.40 -11.69
N VAL A 61 -4.19 -0.12 -11.63
CA VAL A 61 -4.97 -0.26 -10.41
C VAL A 61 -5.58 -1.65 -10.40
N GLU A 62 -5.25 -2.44 -9.39
CA GLU A 62 -5.86 -3.75 -9.12
C GLU A 62 -6.69 -3.65 -7.84
N VAL A 63 -7.91 -4.20 -7.86
CA VAL A 63 -8.82 -4.19 -6.72
C VAL A 63 -9.22 -5.63 -6.39
N LYS A 64 -9.05 -6.02 -5.13
CA LYS A 64 -9.46 -7.31 -4.60
C LYS A 64 -10.61 -7.14 -3.60
N ASN A 65 -11.41 -8.18 -3.44
CA ASN A 65 -12.52 -8.26 -2.48
C ASN A 65 -13.64 -7.22 -2.67
N ALA A 66 -13.61 -6.49 -3.78
CA ALA A 66 -14.66 -5.58 -4.20
C ALA A 66 -14.71 -5.49 -5.72
N LYS A 67 -15.85 -5.03 -6.23
CA LYS A 67 -16.02 -4.67 -7.64
C LYS A 67 -15.77 -3.18 -7.79
N MET A 68 -14.77 -2.81 -8.59
CA MET A 68 -14.55 -1.39 -8.94
C MET A 68 -15.69 -0.90 -9.82
N LEU A 69 -16.35 0.19 -9.40
CA LEU A 69 -17.44 0.83 -10.13
C LEU A 69 -16.92 1.99 -11.00
N SER A 70 -16.05 2.81 -10.42
CA SER A 70 -15.48 3.95 -11.12
C SER A 70 -14.09 4.29 -10.60
N ARG A 71 -13.31 4.88 -11.48
CA ARG A 71 -12.03 5.52 -11.18
C ARG A 71 -12.03 6.90 -11.80
N ASP A 72 -11.59 7.89 -11.04
CA ASP A 72 -11.37 9.25 -11.51
C ASP A 72 -10.06 9.82 -10.98
N GLY A 73 -9.46 10.70 -11.77
CA GLY A 73 -8.20 11.35 -11.47
C GLY A 73 -6.98 10.43 -11.54
N ASP A 74 -5.84 11.08 -11.75
CA ASP A 74 -4.53 10.47 -11.50
C ASP A 74 -3.95 10.90 -10.17
N ALA A 75 -4.39 12.04 -9.60
CA ALA A 75 -3.87 12.58 -8.35
C ALA A 75 -4.77 13.65 -7.72
N PRO A 76 -5.42 13.42 -6.56
CA PRO A 76 -5.55 12.14 -5.85
C PRO A 76 -6.29 11.10 -6.71
N LEU A 77 -6.08 9.82 -6.42
CA LEU A 77 -6.81 8.75 -7.09
C LEU A 77 -8.15 8.55 -6.38
N VAL A 78 -9.26 8.82 -7.08
CA VAL A 78 -10.60 8.66 -6.53
C VAL A 78 -11.22 7.38 -7.09
N LEU A 79 -11.62 6.47 -6.21
CA LEU A 79 -12.18 5.19 -6.57
C LEU A 79 -13.53 5.00 -5.88
N ARG A 80 -14.47 4.37 -6.58
CA ARG A 80 -15.72 3.88 -6.00
C ARG A 80 -15.80 2.38 -6.21
N PHE A 81 -16.19 1.67 -5.17
CA PHE A 81 -16.28 0.22 -5.14
C PHE A 81 -17.62 -0.23 -4.60
N GLU A 82 -18.11 -1.33 -5.14
CA GLU A 82 -19.21 -2.10 -4.55
C GLU A 82 -18.59 -3.28 -3.81
N ARG A 83 -18.92 -3.43 -2.53
CA ARG A 83 -18.48 -4.58 -1.74
C ARG A 83 -18.98 -5.86 -2.39
N SER A 84 -18.10 -6.86 -2.46
CA SER A 84 -18.53 -8.19 -2.85
C SER A 84 -19.55 -8.70 -1.83
N LYS A 85 -20.81 -8.86 -2.25
CA LYS A 85 -21.81 -9.61 -1.47
C LYS A 85 -21.62 -11.09 -1.84
N PRO A 86 -21.45 -12.01 -0.86
CA PRO A 86 -21.39 -13.43 -1.19
C PRO A 86 -22.68 -13.85 -1.91
N LYS A 87 -22.55 -14.70 -2.95
CA LYS A 87 -23.71 -15.21 -3.69
C LYS A 87 -24.51 -16.15 -2.79
N MET A 88 -25.83 -15.98 -2.78
CA MET A 88 -26.76 -16.88 -2.09
C MET A 88 -26.56 -18.33 -2.57
N GLY A 89 -26.00 -19.19 -1.71
CA GLY A 89 -25.84 -20.63 -1.99
C GLY A 89 -24.42 -21.18 -1.74
N GLU A 90 -23.42 -20.34 -1.62
CA GLU A 90 -22.18 -20.71 -0.93
C GLU A 90 -22.41 -20.52 0.55
N THR A 91 -22.13 -21.55 1.37
CA THR A 91 -22.10 -21.46 2.84
C THR A 91 -21.52 -20.11 3.19
N THR A 92 -22.29 -19.25 3.86
CA THR A 92 -21.86 -17.91 4.28
C THR A 92 -20.48 -18.03 4.91
N VAL A 93 -19.45 -17.76 4.12
CA VAL A 93 -18.13 -17.50 4.63
C VAL A 93 -18.31 -16.14 5.30
N GLU A 94 -18.05 -16.07 6.59
CA GLU A 94 -17.73 -14.82 7.28
C GLU A 94 -16.71 -14.08 6.39
N GLY A 95 -17.19 -13.15 5.58
CA GLY A 95 -16.51 -12.67 4.37
C GLY A 95 -16.91 -11.25 3.99
N ALA A 96 -17.66 -10.58 4.87
CA ALA A 96 -17.69 -9.13 4.93
C ALA A 96 -16.47 -8.57 5.72
N ASP A 97 -15.59 -9.45 6.20
CA ASP A 97 -14.50 -9.13 7.13
C ASP A 97 -13.15 -8.90 6.44
N GLU A 98 -13.01 -9.27 5.17
CA GLU A 98 -11.76 -9.01 4.44
C GLU A 98 -11.70 -7.56 3.95
N PRO A 99 -10.57 -6.84 4.18
CA PRO A 99 -10.42 -5.49 3.67
C PRO A 99 -10.40 -5.51 2.14
N ILE A 100 -10.93 -4.44 1.56
CA ILE A 100 -10.74 -4.14 0.15
C ILE A 100 -9.26 -3.78 -0.03
N GLU A 101 -8.54 -4.58 -0.81
CA GLU A 101 -7.15 -4.30 -1.14
C GLU A 101 -7.06 -3.64 -2.52
N VAL A 102 -6.43 -2.47 -2.56
CA VAL A 102 -6.21 -1.70 -3.79
C VAL A 102 -4.71 -1.58 -4.01
N THR A 103 -4.20 -2.25 -5.05
CA THR A 103 -2.81 -2.10 -5.47
C THR A 103 -2.74 -1.04 -6.54
N VAL A 104 -1.94 0.00 -6.31
CA VAL A 104 -1.72 1.09 -7.27
C VAL A 104 -0.27 1.05 -7.72
N VAL A 105 -0.06 0.79 -9.02
CA VAL A 105 1.24 0.96 -9.67
C VAL A 105 1.28 2.36 -10.25
N TYR A 106 2.27 3.15 -9.85
CA TYR A 106 2.43 4.52 -10.30
C TYR A 106 3.86 4.77 -10.78
N SER A 107 4.07 5.91 -11.41
CA SER A 107 5.40 6.40 -11.75
C SER A 107 5.52 7.88 -11.46
N ASP A 108 6.66 8.30 -10.95
CA ASP A 108 6.99 9.72 -10.86
C ASP A 108 7.11 10.30 -12.28
N LYS A 109 6.42 11.42 -12.56
CA LYS A 109 6.38 12.06 -13.87
C LYS A 109 7.74 12.66 -14.26
N LYS A 110 8.52 13.12 -13.27
CA LYS A 110 9.83 13.75 -13.47
C LYS A 110 10.92 12.70 -13.65
N THR A 111 11.02 11.72 -12.74
CA THR A 111 12.10 10.72 -12.75
C THR A 111 11.77 9.48 -13.57
N ARG A 112 10.48 9.25 -13.88
CA ARG A 112 9.95 8.03 -14.53
C ARG A 112 10.16 6.75 -13.70
N GLU A 113 10.60 6.89 -12.44
CA GLU A 113 10.72 5.76 -11.53
C GLU A 113 9.34 5.21 -11.21
N LYS A 114 9.21 3.87 -11.21
CA LYS A 114 7.97 3.18 -10.89
C LYS A 114 7.96 2.82 -9.41
N GLY A 115 6.78 2.93 -8.81
CA GLY A 115 6.51 2.47 -7.46
C GLY A 115 5.18 1.73 -7.39
N GLN A 116 4.98 1.05 -6.28
CA GLN A 116 3.74 0.34 -5.96
C GLN A 116 3.34 0.69 -4.54
N LEU A 117 2.04 0.92 -4.34
CA LEU A 117 1.44 1.05 -3.01
C LEU A 117 0.26 0.10 -2.91
N VAL A 118 0.07 -0.47 -1.73
CA VAL A 118 -1.09 -1.30 -1.42
C VAL A 118 -1.92 -0.59 -0.36
N TYR A 119 -3.15 -0.23 -0.69
CA TYR A 119 -4.10 0.38 0.22
C TYR A 119 -5.08 -0.69 0.72
N LYS A 120 -5.25 -0.79 2.03
CA LYS A 120 -6.25 -1.66 2.66
C LYS A 120 -7.36 -0.79 3.23
N ILE A 121 -8.58 -1.01 2.77
CA ILE A 121 -9.78 -0.29 3.19
C ILE A 121 -10.69 -1.30 3.89
N ALA A 122 -10.92 -1.13 5.18
CA ALA A 122 -11.65 -2.10 6.00
C ALA A 122 -13.03 -1.54 6.45
N PRO A 123 -14.06 -1.56 5.57
CA PRO A 123 -15.40 -1.15 5.95
C PRO A 123 -16.04 -2.16 6.90
N ALA A 124 -16.64 -1.69 7.99
CA ALA A 124 -17.48 -2.54 8.84
C ALA A 124 -18.63 -3.14 8.01
N PRO A 125 -19.08 -4.39 8.28
CA PRO A 125 -20.19 -5.04 7.57
C PRO A 125 -21.47 -4.20 7.55
N ASP A 126 -21.70 -3.42 8.60
CA ASP A 126 -22.85 -2.55 8.85
C ASP A 126 -22.52 -1.06 8.70
N ALA A 127 -21.41 -0.73 8.03
CA ALA A 127 -20.99 0.66 7.83
C ALA A 127 -22.11 1.50 7.20
N LYS A 128 -22.46 2.60 7.87
CA LYS A 128 -23.57 3.46 7.46
C LYS A 128 -23.13 4.49 6.42
N PRO A 129 -24.04 4.93 5.54
CA PRO A 129 -23.80 6.09 4.68
C PRO A 129 -23.21 7.28 5.47
N GLY A 130 -22.10 7.83 4.99
CA GLY A 130 -21.34 8.91 5.62
C GLY A 130 -20.31 8.47 6.66
N GLU A 131 -20.21 7.18 6.98
CA GLU A 131 -19.23 6.67 7.94
C GLU A 131 -17.81 6.68 7.36
N SER A 132 -16.88 7.25 8.11
CA SER A 132 -15.45 7.24 7.79
C SER A 132 -14.87 5.84 7.97
N ILE A 133 -14.16 5.36 6.96
CA ILE A 133 -13.53 4.04 6.94
C ILE A 133 -12.01 4.20 6.99
N SER A 134 -11.38 3.40 7.85
CA SER A 134 -9.92 3.36 7.99
C SER A 134 -9.25 2.89 6.70
N VAL A 135 -8.26 3.66 6.25
CA VAL A 135 -7.37 3.30 5.13
C VAL A 135 -5.96 3.12 5.67
N THR A 136 -5.39 1.94 5.45
CA THR A 136 -3.99 1.64 5.79
C THR A 136 -3.17 1.54 4.52
N VAL A 137 -1.97 2.12 4.52
CA VAL A 137 -1.05 2.07 3.39
C VAL A 137 0.09 1.10 3.72
N GLY A 138 0.26 0.08 2.88
CA GLY A 138 1.38 -0.86 2.89
C GLY A 138 2.35 -0.61 1.73
N GLN A 139 3.59 -1.06 1.90
CA GLN A 139 4.65 -1.09 0.88
C GLN A 139 4.87 -2.52 0.40
#